data_AF-A0A2S4RXJ2-F1
#
_entry.id   AF-A0A2S4RXJ2-F1
#
_cell.length_a   1.000
_cell.length_b   1.000
_cell.length_c   1.000
_cell.angle_alpha   90.00
_cell.angle_beta   90.00
_cell.angle_gamma   90.00
#
_symmetry.space_group_name_H-M   'P 1'
#
loop_
_entity.id
_entity.type
_entity.pdbx_description
1 polymer ?
#
loop_
_entity_poly.entity_id
_entity_poly.type
_entity_poly.pdbx_seq_one_letter_code
_entity_poly.pdbx_strand_id
1 'polypeptide(L)'
;MKKMTPVVAFAALLVACNANAISSGYRAQLERSGCTQVTEADGTCDIHKTAAGNGVSPSRHVDDRHGTDDRVTARARLNAALDENVLAQDVVSAAHSLKELGFHQVSGEFVNIKGDHVTIAVDETGKVSTVKVKP
;
A
#
# COMPACT_ATOMS: atom_id res chain seq x y z
N MET A 1 37.34 34.93 52.82
CA MET A 1 37.49 34.71 51.36
C MET A 1 36.74 33.43 51.00
N LYS A 2 35.61 33.55 50.31
CA LYS A 2 34.69 32.46 49.98
C LYS A 2 35.12 31.83 48.65
N LYS A 3 35.61 30.59 48.65
CA LYS A 3 35.94 29.86 47.42
C LYS A 3 34.87 28.80 47.19
N MET A 4 33.89 29.15 46.36
CA MET A 4 32.93 28.21 45.77
C MET A 4 33.61 27.57 44.56
N THR A 5 33.56 26.24 44.47
CA THR A 5 33.78 25.53 43.20
C THR A 5 32.79 24.37 43.16
N PRO A 6 31.76 24.42 42.31
CA PRO A 6 30.80 23.34 42.18
C PRO A 6 31.39 22.21 41.34
N VAL A 7 31.15 20.98 41.81
CA VAL A 7 31.24 19.74 41.05
C VAL A 7 30.39 19.88 39.79
N VAL A 8 31.00 19.76 38.62
CA VAL A 8 30.29 19.64 37.35
C VAL A 8 30.82 18.40 36.64
N ALA A 9 30.14 17.29 36.89
CA ALA A 9 30.21 16.09 36.06
C ALA A 9 29.33 16.33 34.82
N PHE A 10 29.92 16.80 33.71
CA PHE A 10 29.27 16.72 32.39
C PHE A 10 29.68 15.39 31.74
N ALA A 11 29.09 14.31 32.26
CA ALA A 11 29.06 13.04 31.56
C ALA A 11 27.95 13.08 30.50
N ALA A 12 28.34 12.70 29.27
CA ALA A 12 27.48 12.19 28.21
C ALA A 12 26.32 13.08 27.72
N LEU A 13 26.57 13.85 26.66
CA LEU A 13 25.58 13.99 25.58
C LEU A 13 26.27 13.76 24.23
N LEU A 14 26.50 12.49 23.90
CA LEU A 14 26.57 12.05 22.51
C LEU A 14 25.13 12.04 21.97
N VAL A 15 24.60 13.20 21.61
CA VAL A 15 23.43 13.25 20.72
C VAL A 15 23.96 13.09 19.31
N ALA A 16 24.01 11.84 18.84
CA ALA A 16 24.13 11.54 17.43
C ALA A 16 22.93 12.15 16.71
N CYS A 17 23.14 13.33 16.13
CA CYS A 17 22.18 13.93 15.21
C CYS A 17 22.21 13.10 13.93
N ASN A 18 21.34 12.09 13.85
CA ASN A 18 21.12 11.34 12.61
C ASN A 18 20.29 12.21 11.65
N ALA A 19 20.78 13.38 11.28
CA ALA A 19 20.29 14.12 10.12
C ALA A 19 20.95 13.53 8.86
N ASN A 20 20.83 12.21 8.68
CA ASN A 20 21.18 11.60 7.42
C ASN A 20 20.12 12.05 6.44
N ALA A 21 20.51 12.89 5.48
CA ALA A 21 19.81 13.04 4.23
C ALA A 21 19.73 11.64 3.61
N ILE A 22 18.73 10.87 4.01
CA ILE A 22 18.44 9.56 3.47
C ILE A 22 18.27 9.79 1.98
N SER A 23 19.25 9.36 1.19
CA SER A 23 19.22 9.54 -0.24
C SER A 23 17.95 8.88 -0.77
N SER A 24 17.33 9.47 -1.80
CA SER A 24 16.17 8.86 -2.44
C SER A 24 16.45 7.41 -2.85
N GLY A 25 17.69 7.13 -3.27
CA GLY A 25 18.18 5.79 -3.57
C GLY A 25 18.23 4.84 -2.37
N TYR A 26 18.56 5.34 -1.17
CA TYR A 26 18.55 4.50 0.04
C TYR A 26 17.12 4.19 0.51
N ARG A 27 16.15 5.12 0.35
CA ARG A 27 14.72 4.81 0.59
C ARG A 27 14.21 3.74 -0.36
N ALA A 28 14.50 3.89 -1.64
CA ALA A 28 14.10 2.93 -2.66
C ALA A 28 14.68 1.53 -2.39
N GLN A 29 15.91 1.46 -1.85
CA GLN A 29 16.55 0.21 -1.48
C GLN A 29 15.88 -0.45 -0.25
N LEU A 30 15.53 0.32 0.78
CA LEU A 30 14.76 -0.16 1.92
C LEU A 30 13.38 -0.70 1.49
N GLU A 31 12.67 0.05 0.64
CA GLU A 31 11.36 -0.36 0.11
C GLU A 31 11.43 -1.65 -0.74
N ARG A 32 12.44 -1.77 -1.61
CA ARG A 32 12.65 -2.96 -2.46
C ARG A 32 13.06 -4.20 -1.67
N SER A 33 13.85 -4.01 -0.62
CA SER A 33 14.33 -5.09 0.26
C SER A 33 13.34 -5.46 1.36
N GLY A 34 12.29 -4.65 1.55
CA GLY A 34 11.34 -4.81 2.66
C GLY A 34 11.93 -4.46 4.03
N CYS A 35 13.14 -3.89 4.07
CA CYS A 35 13.81 -3.53 5.30
C CYS A 35 13.38 -2.14 5.77
N THR A 36 13.37 -1.94 7.09
CA THR A 36 13.33 -0.61 7.71
C THR A 36 14.75 -0.17 8.06
N GLN A 37 14.96 1.12 8.26
CA GLN A 37 16.25 1.65 8.71
C GLN A 37 16.70 1.02 10.05
N VAL A 38 15.75 0.61 10.90
CA VAL A 38 16.04 -0.04 12.19
C VAL A 38 16.50 -1.48 11.98
N THR A 39 15.77 -2.27 11.18
CA THR A 39 16.10 -3.68 10.92
C THR A 39 17.35 -3.86 10.07
N GLU A 40 17.65 -2.88 9.21
CA GLU A 40 18.92 -2.83 8.47
C GLU A 40 20.09 -2.51 9.40
N ALA A 41 19.96 -1.49 10.24
CA ALA A 41 20.99 -1.12 11.22
C ALA A 41 21.26 -2.22 12.27
N ASP A 42 20.23 -2.99 12.63
CA ASP A 42 20.33 -4.14 13.56
C ASP A 42 20.83 -5.43 12.87
N GLY A 43 21.03 -5.41 11.54
CA GLY A 43 21.52 -6.54 10.75
C GLY A 43 20.53 -7.70 10.58
N THR A 44 19.28 -7.51 11.00
CA THR A 44 18.20 -8.51 10.92
C THR A 44 17.56 -8.55 9.53
N CYS A 45 17.79 -7.52 8.71
CA CYS A 45 17.29 -7.42 7.34
C CYS A 45 18.38 -6.88 6.41
N ASP A 46 18.65 -7.58 5.31
CA ASP A 46 19.71 -7.24 4.37
C ASP A 46 19.16 -6.40 3.22
N ILE A 47 19.58 -5.14 3.12
CA ILE A 47 19.11 -4.18 2.12
C ILE A 47 19.50 -4.55 0.67
N HIS A 48 20.51 -5.41 0.50
CA HIS A 48 20.92 -5.90 -0.81
C HIS A 48 20.09 -7.11 -1.28
N LYS A 49 19.29 -7.71 -0.39
CA LYS A 49 18.36 -8.79 -0.73
C LYS A 49 16.99 -8.26 -1.14
N THR A 50 16.26 -9.07 -1.89
CA THR A 50 14.85 -8.81 -2.19
C THR A 50 14.01 -9.07 -0.94
N ALA A 51 12.82 -8.44 -0.85
CA ALA A 51 11.88 -8.68 0.25
C ALA A 51 11.65 -10.18 0.53
N ALA A 52 11.44 -10.98 -0.53
CA ALA A 52 11.31 -12.43 -0.41
C ALA A 52 12.56 -13.12 0.16
N GLY A 53 13.76 -12.65 -0.19
CA GLY A 53 15.03 -13.15 0.34
C GLY A 53 15.28 -12.80 1.80
N ASN A 54 14.60 -11.77 2.31
CA ASN A 54 14.57 -11.41 3.74
C ASN A 54 13.40 -12.06 4.49
N GLY A 55 12.59 -12.90 3.82
CA GLY A 55 11.36 -13.46 4.39
C GLY A 55 10.30 -12.39 4.68
N VAL A 56 10.48 -11.18 4.17
CA VAL A 56 9.55 -10.06 4.32
C VAL A 56 8.58 -10.12 3.14
N SER A 57 7.31 -10.36 3.42
CA SER A 57 6.28 -10.09 2.42
C SER A 57 6.23 -8.58 2.19
N PRO A 58 6.21 -8.06 0.94
CA PRO A 58 6.15 -6.64 0.69
C PRO A 58 4.93 -6.07 1.42
N SER A 59 5.18 -5.38 2.53
CA SER A 59 4.14 -4.68 3.25
C SER A 59 3.73 -3.54 2.34
N ARG A 60 2.60 -3.73 1.65
CA ARG A 60 1.92 -2.65 0.94
C ARG A 60 1.77 -1.55 1.97
N HIS A 61 2.41 -0.42 1.73
CA HIS A 61 2.26 0.79 2.52
C HIS A 61 0.77 1.00 2.77
N VAL A 62 0.35 0.76 4.02
CA VAL A 62 -0.93 1.26 4.52
C VAL A 62 -0.58 2.66 5.01
N ASP A 63 -0.85 3.65 4.17
CA ASP A 63 -0.82 5.04 4.59
C ASP A 63 -1.86 5.24 5.70
N ASP A 64 -1.39 5.29 6.95
CA ASP A 64 -2.15 5.73 8.11
C ASP A 64 -2.40 7.25 8.00
N ARG A 65 -3.44 7.65 7.27
CA ARG A 65 -4.06 8.97 7.38
C ARG A 65 -5.57 8.88 7.56
N HIS A 66 -5.95 8.78 8.83
CA HIS A 66 -7.11 9.43 9.46
C HIS A 66 -8.43 9.51 8.64
N GLY A 67 -9.29 8.50 8.83
CA GLY A 67 -10.66 8.71 9.34
C GLY A 67 -11.80 9.03 8.38
N THR A 68 -11.56 9.43 7.13
CA THR A 68 -12.65 9.63 6.14
C THR A 68 -12.33 9.10 4.73
N ASP A 69 -11.18 8.46 4.55
CA ASP A 69 -10.68 7.95 3.27
C ASP A 69 -10.91 6.44 3.06
N ASP A 70 -11.48 5.72 4.03
CA ASP A 70 -11.64 4.26 3.87
C ASP A 70 -12.53 3.88 2.68
N ARG A 71 -13.59 4.65 2.41
CA ARG A 71 -14.47 4.44 1.25
C ARG A 71 -13.84 4.93 -0.06
N VAL A 72 -13.13 6.04 -0.04
CA VAL A 72 -12.50 6.61 -1.25
C VAL A 72 -11.30 5.76 -1.66
N THR A 73 -10.44 5.38 -0.71
CA THR A 73 -9.35 4.42 -0.91
C THR A 73 -9.87 3.02 -1.26
N ALA A 74 -10.94 2.52 -0.61
CA ALA A 74 -11.53 1.23 -1.00
C ALA A 74 -12.09 1.28 -2.43
N ARG A 75 -12.74 2.38 -2.83
CA ARG A 75 -13.26 2.57 -4.18
C ARG A 75 -12.14 2.68 -5.20
N ALA A 76 -11.04 3.37 -4.88
CA ALA A 76 -9.86 3.45 -5.74
C ALA A 76 -9.21 2.07 -5.96
N ARG A 77 -9.06 1.28 -4.89
CA ARG A 77 -8.57 -0.10 -4.99
C ARG A 77 -9.51 -1.01 -5.78
N LEU A 78 -10.82 -0.83 -5.61
CA LEU A 78 -11.83 -1.55 -6.36
C LEU A 78 -11.78 -1.21 -7.86
N ASN A 79 -11.69 0.08 -8.19
CA ASN A 79 -11.53 0.53 -9.58
C ASN A 79 -10.25 -0.05 -10.20
N ALA A 80 -9.13 -0.04 -9.48
CA ALA A 80 -7.88 -0.63 -9.96
C ALA A 80 -8.00 -2.15 -10.20
N ALA A 81 -8.66 -2.88 -9.30
CA ALA A 81 -8.88 -4.32 -9.47
C ALA A 81 -9.80 -4.64 -10.65
N LEU A 82 -10.80 -3.79 -10.91
CA LEU A 82 -11.68 -3.91 -12.07
C LEU A 82 -10.94 -3.58 -13.37
N ASP A 83 -10.09 -2.55 -13.37
CA ASP A 83 -9.29 -2.21 -14.54
C ASP A 83 -8.29 -3.32 -14.91
N GLU A 84 -7.71 -3.98 -13.90
CA GLU A 84 -6.76 -5.08 -14.12
C GLU A 84 -7.44 -6.39 -14.55
N ASN A 85 -8.60 -6.72 -13.96
CA ASN A 85 -9.20 -8.07 -14.08
C ASN A 85 -10.48 -8.14 -14.92
N VAL A 86 -11.07 -7.00 -15.30
CA VAL A 86 -12.38 -6.93 -15.98
C VAL A 86 -12.30 -6.19 -17.31
N LEU A 87 -11.48 -5.15 -17.44
CA LEU A 87 -11.30 -4.47 -18.74
C LEU A 87 -10.69 -5.39 -19.81
N ALA A 88 -11.15 -5.24 -21.05
CA ALA A 88 -10.73 -6.00 -22.25
C ALA A 88 -10.98 -7.53 -22.20
N GLN A 89 -11.56 -8.04 -21.11
CA GLN A 89 -12.03 -9.42 -21.03
C GLN A 89 -13.34 -9.62 -21.79
N ASP A 90 -13.62 -10.86 -22.19
CA ASP A 90 -14.96 -11.24 -22.62
C ASP A 90 -15.94 -11.17 -21.43
N VAL A 91 -17.22 -11.00 -21.73
CA VAL A 91 -18.27 -10.76 -20.71
C VAL A 91 -18.38 -11.91 -19.69
N VAL A 92 -18.06 -13.15 -20.08
CA VAL A 92 -18.15 -14.32 -19.19
C VAL A 92 -16.99 -14.32 -18.20
N SER A 93 -15.76 -14.07 -18.68
CA SER A 93 -14.58 -13.95 -17.82
C SER A 93 -14.69 -12.74 -16.89
N ALA A 94 -15.15 -11.60 -17.40
CA ALA A 94 -15.46 -10.41 -16.62
C ALA A 94 -16.46 -10.69 -15.48
N ALA A 95 -17.51 -11.46 -15.75
CA ALA A 95 -18.48 -11.87 -14.73
C ALA A 95 -17.89 -12.81 -13.67
N HIS A 96 -16.90 -13.63 -14.03
CA HIS A 96 -16.18 -14.48 -13.07
C HIS A 96 -15.28 -13.65 -12.15
N SER A 97 -14.49 -12.74 -12.72
CA SER A 97 -13.64 -11.80 -11.97
C SER A 97 -14.46 -10.96 -10.99
N LEU A 98 -15.65 -10.50 -11.40
CA LEU A 98 -16.56 -9.78 -10.52
C LEU A 98 -17.03 -10.63 -9.33
N LYS A 99 -17.31 -11.92 -9.54
CA LYS A 99 -17.67 -12.85 -8.44
C LYS A 99 -16.52 -13.07 -7.47
N GLU A 100 -15.29 -13.21 -7.96
CA GLU A 100 -14.10 -13.33 -7.12
C GLU A 100 -13.83 -12.07 -6.28
N LEU A 101 -14.16 -10.89 -6.84
CA LEU A 101 -14.11 -9.60 -6.14
C LEU A 101 -15.28 -9.41 -5.15
N GLY A 102 -16.18 -10.38 -5.02
CA GLY A 102 -17.29 -10.37 -4.07
C GLY A 102 -18.56 -9.70 -4.58
N PHE A 103 -18.66 -9.44 -5.89
CA PHE A 103 -19.90 -9.00 -6.51
C PHE A 103 -20.80 -10.19 -6.83
N HIS A 104 -22.08 -10.05 -6.56
CA HIS A 104 -23.11 -11.00 -6.91
C HIS A 104 -24.08 -10.33 -7.88
N GLN A 105 -24.62 -11.12 -8.81
CA GLN A 105 -25.53 -10.61 -9.82
C GLN A 105 -26.94 -10.53 -9.24
N VAL A 106 -27.52 -9.32 -9.25
CA VAL A 106 -28.88 -9.04 -8.78
C VAL A 106 -29.63 -8.33 -9.92
N SER A 107 -30.67 -8.96 -10.46
CA SER A 107 -31.52 -8.37 -11.50
C SER A 107 -30.77 -7.83 -12.75
N GLY A 108 -29.64 -8.46 -13.11
CA GLY A 108 -28.81 -8.07 -14.26
C GLY A 108 -27.67 -7.09 -13.93
N GLU A 109 -27.55 -6.63 -12.68
CA GLU A 109 -26.47 -5.75 -12.21
C GLU A 109 -25.55 -6.48 -11.22
N PHE A 110 -24.27 -6.11 -11.16
CA PHE A 110 -23.31 -6.68 -10.21
C PHE A 110 -23.23 -5.79 -8.96
N VAL A 111 -23.55 -6.35 -7.79
CA VAL A 111 -23.61 -5.61 -6.52
C VAL A 111 -22.72 -6.30 -5.48
N ASN A 112 -21.96 -5.57 -4.68
CA ASN A 112 -21.18 -6.14 -3.57
C ASN A 112 -21.92 -6.00 -2.22
N ILE A 113 -21.39 -6.66 -1.19
CA ILE A 113 -21.93 -6.60 0.19
C ILE A 113 -21.93 -5.18 0.81
N LYS A 114 -21.20 -4.22 0.24
CA LYS A 114 -21.16 -2.83 0.69
C LYS A 114 -22.22 -1.95 0.02
N GLY A 115 -22.97 -2.52 -0.93
CA GLY A 115 -23.96 -1.81 -1.75
C GLY A 115 -23.37 -1.16 -3.00
N ASP A 116 -22.11 -1.41 -3.34
CA ASP A 116 -21.52 -0.84 -4.55
C ASP A 116 -22.05 -1.56 -5.80
N HIS A 117 -22.55 -0.80 -6.76
CA HIS A 117 -23.07 -1.28 -8.04
C HIS A 117 -21.99 -1.17 -9.13
N VAL A 118 -21.83 -2.18 -9.96
CA VAL A 118 -20.89 -2.16 -11.10
C VAL A 118 -21.65 -2.23 -12.40
N THR A 119 -21.45 -1.21 -13.23
CA THR A 119 -21.91 -1.17 -14.62
C THR A 119 -20.74 -1.48 -15.55
N ILE A 120 -20.88 -2.50 -16.40
CA ILE A 120 -19.92 -2.83 -17.45
C ILE A 120 -20.51 -2.46 -18.81
N ALA A 121 -19.71 -1.82 -19.67
CA ALA A 121 -20.01 -1.58 -21.06
C ALA A 121 -19.18 -2.52 -21.93
N VAL A 122 -19.78 -3.01 -23.00
CA VAL A 122 -19.18 -3.98 -23.92
C VAL A 122 -19.03 -3.31 -25.29
N ASP A 123 -17.91 -3.53 -25.97
CA ASP A 123 -17.69 -3.07 -27.33
C ASP A 123 -18.36 -3.99 -28.38
N GLU A 124 -18.21 -3.59 -29.64
CA GLU A 124 -18.72 -4.29 -30.83
C GLU A 124 -18.15 -5.72 -30.98
N THR A 125 -17.04 -6.01 -30.31
CA THR A 125 -16.37 -7.31 -30.33
C THR A 125 -16.82 -8.24 -29.20
N GLY A 126 -17.69 -7.76 -28.30
CA GLY A 126 -18.15 -8.53 -27.14
C GLY A 126 -17.18 -8.47 -25.95
N LYS A 127 -16.24 -7.51 -25.93
CA LYS A 127 -15.29 -7.32 -24.83
C LYS A 127 -15.67 -6.14 -23.96
N VAL A 128 -15.33 -6.19 -22.68
CA VAL A 128 -15.59 -5.09 -21.76
C VAL A 128 -14.71 -3.89 -22.11
N SER A 129 -15.36 -2.80 -22.53
CA SER A 129 -14.71 -1.55 -22.93
C SER A 129 -14.72 -0.50 -21.83
N THR A 130 -15.62 -0.63 -20.85
CA THR A 130 -15.65 0.29 -19.70
C THR A 130 -16.21 -0.41 -18.47
N VAL A 131 -15.67 -0.08 -17.30
CA VAL A 131 -16.22 -0.50 -16.01
C VAL A 131 -16.42 0.74 -15.15
N LYS A 132 -17.59 0.88 -14.54
CA LYS A 132 -17.93 2.00 -13.66
C LYS A 132 -18.57 1.49 -12.39
N VAL A 133 -18.05 1.95 -11.25
CA VAL A 133 -18.61 1.62 -9.94
C VAL A 133 -19.43 2.79 -9.41
N LYS A 134 -20.69 2.53 -9.07
CA LYS A 134 -21.63 3.47 -8.45
C LYS A 134 -21.85 3.09 -6.98
N PRO A 135 -22.03 4.06 -6.07
CA PRO A 135 -22.46 3.80 -4.70
C PRO A 135 -23.93 3.36 -4.64
#